data_AF-A0A9E1J7S7-F1
#
_entry.id   AF-A0A9E1J7S7-F1
#
_cell.length_a   1.000
_cell.length_b   1.000
_cell.length_c   1.000
_cell.angle_alpha   90.00
_cell.angle_beta   90.00
_cell.angle_gamma   90.00
#
_symmetry.space_group_name_H-M   'P 1'
#
loop_
_entity.id
_entity.type
_entity.pdbx_description
1 polymer ?
#
loop_
_entity_poly.entity_id
_entity_poly.type
_entity_poly.pdbx_seq_one_letter_code
_entity_poly.pdbx_strand_id
1 'polypeptide(L)'
;MNMDKLLSRLPIKALRDRAPLVPVVRLYGVIAAQGSPLRPALNLATLAGPLERAFAMKGAKAVALAINSPGGSPVQSALVHDRIRLLA
;
A
#
# COMPACT_ATOMS: atom_id res chain seq x y z
N MET A 1 10.99 10.03 21.88
CA MET A 1 9.72 9.81 22.60
C MET A 1 8.58 9.88 21.57
N ASN A 2 7.76 8.84 21.45
CA ASN A 2 6.73 8.74 20.39
C ASN A 2 5.52 9.64 20.75
N MET A 3 5.00 10.45 19.82
CA MET A 3 3.88 11.38 20.07
C MET A 3 2.65 10.64 20.62
N ASP A 4 2.40 9.43 20.14
CA ASP A 4 1.28 8.59 20.59
C ASP A 4 1.41 8.18 22.07
N LYS A 5 2.64 8.00 22.59
CA LYS A 5 2.90 7.71 24.01
C LYS A 5 2.70 8.94 24.90
N LEU A 6 2.85 10.15 24.34
CA LEU A 6 2.61 11.39 25.07
C LEU A 6 1.10 11.66 25.15
N LEU A 7 0.41 11.50 24.02
CA LEU A 7 -1.03 11.71 23.91
C LEU A 7 -1.84 10.68 24.71
N SER A 8 -1.34 9.45 24.86
CA SER A 8 -2.03 8.42 25.64
C SER A 8 -2.07 8.69 27.16
N ARG A 9 -1.27 9.65 27.64
CA ARG A 9 -1.24 10.09 29.05
C ARG A 9 -2.19 11.23 29.36
N LEU A 10 -2.85 11.81 28.35
CA LEU A 10 -3.80 12.88 28.54
C LEU A 10 -5.18 12.33 28.94
N PRO A 11 -5.93 13.00 29.83
CA PRO A 11 -7.26 12.57 30.26
C PRO A 11 -8.35 12.72 29.18
N ILE A 12 -8.00 13.17 27.97
CA ILE A 12 -8.92 13.44 26.88
C ILE A 12 -9.01 12.20 25.98
N LYS A 13 -10.12 11.46 26.05
CA LYS A 13 -10.36 10.21 25.31
C LYS A 13 -10.08 10.31 23.80
N ALA A 14 -10.47 11.41 23.16
CA ALA A 14 -10.26 11.66 21.73
C ALA A 14 -8.78 11.80 21.33
N LEU A 15 -7.92 12.23 22.25
CA LEU A 15 -6.46 12.32 22.04
C LEU A 15 -5.77 10.97 22.34
N ARG A 16 -6.37 10.13 23.19
CA ARG A 16 -5.86 8.82 23.60
C ARG A 16 -6.12 7.71 22.57
N ASP A 17 -7.34 7.64 22.05
CA ASP A 17 -7.82 6.50 21.26
C ASP A 17 -7.92 6.88 19.77
N ARG A 18 -6.77 6.92 19.08
CA ARG A 18 -6.72 7.18 17.63
C ARG A 18 -7.08 5.91 16.84
N ALA A 19 -7.88 6.08 15.79
CA ALA A 19 -8.20 4.99 14.87
C ALA A 19 -6.91 4.43 14.21
N PRO A 20 -6.85 3.13 13.94
CA PRO A 20 -5.68 2.51 13.30
C PRO A 20 -5.48 3.09 11.89
N LEU A 21 -4.23 3.45 11.57
CA LEU A 21 -3.85 3.91 10.24
C LEU A 21 -3.63 2.70 9.32
N VAL A 22 -4.30 2.70 8.16
CA VAL A 22 -4.16 1.66 7.13
C VAL A 22 -4.03 2.35 5.76
N PRO A 23 -2.82 2.51 5.20
CA PRO A 23 -2.65 2.96 3.81
C PRO A 23 -3.30 1.98 2.83
N VAL A 24 -3.93 2.53 1.79
CA VAL A 24 -4.61 1.76 0.73
C VAL A 24 -3.88 1.98 -0.59
N VAL A 25 -3.41 0.89 -1.21
CA VAL A 25 -2.79 0.90 -2.53
C VAL A 25 -3.80 0.36 -3.54
N ARG A 26 -4.07 1.13 -4.60
CA ARG A 26 -5.03 0.77 -5.65
C ARG A 26 -4.32 0.05 -6.79
N LEU A 27 -4.76 -1.16 -7.09
CA LEU A 27 -4.31 -1.97 -8.21
C LEU A 27 -5.43 -1.98 -9.24
N TYR A 28 -5.28 -1.19 -10.31
CA TYR A 28 -6.33 -1.03 -11.33
C TYR A 28 -5.78 -1.28 -12.73
N GLY A 29 -6.53 -2.04 -13.52
CA GLY A 29 -6.22 -2.30 -14.93
C GLY A 29 -5.55 -3.64 -15.19
N VAL A 30 -5.20 -3.89 -16.46
CA VAL A 30 -4.60 -5.15 -16.93
C VAL A 30 -3.17 -5.28 -16.41
N ILE A 31 -2.81 -6.47 -15.93
CA ILE A 31 -1.45 -6.78 -15.50
C ILE A 31 -0.59 -7.06 -16.74
N ALA A 32 0.33 -6.17 -17.09
CA ALA A 32 1.14 -6.32 -18.30
C ALA A 32 2.48 -5.59 -18.20
N ALA A 33 3.51 -6.10 -18.88
CA ALA A 33 4.84 -5.49 -18.87
C ALA A 33 4.84 -4.05 -19.39
N GLN A 34 3.97 -3.75 -20.37
CA GLN A 34 3.79 -2.42 -20.94
C GLN A 34 2.31 -2.10 -21.09
N GLY A 35 1.96 -0.82 -20.95
CA GLY A 35 0.63 -0.29 -21.20
C GLY A 35 0.61 0.70 -22.37
N SER A 36 -0.53 1.32 -22.60
CA SER A 36 -0.67 2.43 -23.54
C SER A 36 -0.34 3.76 -22.85
N PRO A 37 0.12 4.79 -23.58
CA PRO A 37 0.31 6.14 -23.03
C PRO A 37 -0.93 6.68 -22.29
N LEU A 38 -2.13 6.33 -22.75
CA LEU A 38 -3.41 6.77 -22.16
C LEU A 38 -3.95 5.79 -21.10
N ARG A 39 -3.42 4.57 -21.05
CA ARG A 39 -3.85 3.51 -20.12
C ARG A 39 -2.62 2.74 -19.64
N PRO A 40 -1.94 3.24 -18.60
CA PRO A 40 -0.82 2.54 -17.99
C PRO A 40 -1.23 1.13 -17.56
N ALA A 41 -0.32 0.17 -17.75
CA ALA A 41 -0.52 -1.19 -17.28
C ALA A 41 -0.21 -1.31 -15.79
N LEU A 42 -0.87 -2.25 -15.13
CA LEU A 42 -0.55 -2.66 -13.77
C LEU A 42 0.71 -3.54 -13.81
N ASN A 43 1.82 -3.08 -13.24
CA ASN A 43 3.08 -3.82 -13.24
C ASN A 43 4.00 -3.39 -12.09
N LEU A 44 5.13 -4.08 -11.93
CA LEU A 44 6.08 -3.77 -10.86
C LEU A 44 6.58 -2.32 -10.93
N ALA A 45 6.90 -1.80 -12.12
CA ALA A 45 7.44 -0.46 -12.29
C ALA A 45 6.45 0.63 -11.80
N THR A 46 5.15 0.44 -12.05
CA THR A 46 4.10 1.37 -11.61
C THR A 46 3.73 1.20 -10.13
N LEU A 47 3.88 -0.01 -9.57
CA LEU A 47 3.50 -0.32 -8.18
C LEU A 47 4.64 -0.18 -7.16
N ALA A 48 5.92 -0.24 -7.55
CA ALA A 48 7.05 -0.24 -6.63
C ALA A 48 7.02 0.97 -5.66
N GLY A 49 6.94 2.20 -6.21
CA GLY A 49 6.92 3.43 -5.40
C GLY A 49 5.68 3.56 -4.49
N PRO A 50 4.44 3.31 -4.97
CA PRO A 50 3.27 3.27 -4.11
C PRO A 50 3.35 2.23 -2.98
N LEU A 51 3.84 1.01 -3.28
CA LEU A 51 4.02 -0.04 -2.27
C LEU A 51 5.05 0.37 -1.22
N GLU A 52 6.23 0.84 -1.64
CA GLU A 52 7.26 1.32 -0.72
C GLU A 52 6.75 2.40 0.23
N ARG A 53 6.01 3.39 -0.30
CA ARG A 53 5.43 4.46 0.51
C ARG A 53 4.38 3.94 1.49
N ALA A 54 3.57 2.95 1.10
CA ALA A 54 2.57 2.35 1.96
C ALA A 54 3.22 1.58 3.12
N PHE A 55 4.21 0.73 2.85
CA PHE A 55 4.90 -0.06 3.87
C PHE A 55 5.84 0.78 4.76
N ALA A 56 6.39 1.89 4.26
CA ALA A 56 7.22 2.80 5.04
C ALA A 56 6.42 3.77 5.94
N MET A 57 5.09 3.74 5.90
CA MET A 57 4.24 4.69 6.63
C MET A 57 4.30 4.46 8.14
N LYS A 58 4.85 5.43 8.88
CA LYS A 58 4.98 5.36 10.35
C LYS A 58 3.62 5.22 11.02
N GLY A 59 3.49 4.24 11.91
CA GLY A 59 2.27 4.00 12.67
C GLY A 59 1.17 3.26 11.90
N ALA A 60 1.41 2.91 10.62
CA ALA A 60 0.50 2.02 9.89
C ALA A 60 0.43 0.65 10.57
N LYS A 61 -0.79 0.13 10.73
CA LYS A 61 -1.05 -1.19 11.33
C LYS A 61 -1.12 -2.30 10.30
N ALA A 62 -1.46 -1.95 9.07
CA ALA A 62 -1.55 -2.85 7.93
C ALA A 62 -1.49 -2.03 6.64
N VAL A 63 -1.31 -2.70 5.50
CA VAL A 63 -1.49 -2.13 4.17
C VAL A 63 -2.66 -2.85 3.50
N ALA A 64 -3.61 -2.10 2.94
CA ALA A 64 -4.72 -2.68 2.18
C ALA A 64 -4.45 -2.57 0.67
N LEU A 65 -4.66 -3.67 -0.06
CA LEU A 65 -4.57 -3.69 -1.51
C LEU A 65 -5.98 -3.71 -2.10
N ALA A 66 -6.38 -2.64 -2.77
CA ALA A 66 -7.67 -2.52 -3.43
C ALA A 66 -7.53 -2.94 -4.90
N ILE A 67 -7.96 -4.17 -5.23
CA ILE A 67 -7.70 -4.80 -6.53
C ILE A 67 -8.95 -4.72 -7.41
N ASN A 68 -8.79 -4.13 -8.58
CA ASN A 68 -9.75 -4.16 -9.68
C ASN A 68 -8.98 -4.37 -10.99
N SER A 69 -8.65 -5.63 -11.25
CA SER A 69 -7.88 -6.07 -12.40
C SER A 69 -8.56 -7.28 -13.04
N PRO A 70 -8.67 -7.33 -14.37
CA PRO A 70 -9.12 -8.53 -15.08
C PRO A 70 -8.04 -9.63 -15.15
N GLY A 71 -6.87 -9.43 -14.52
CA GLY A 71 -5.71 -10.31 -14.62
C GLY A 71 -4.72 -9.88 -15.71
N GLY A 72 -3.93 -10.82 -16.22
CA GLY A 72 -2.95 -10.59 -17.28
C GLY A 72 -1.69 -11.44 -17.16
N SER A 73 -0.53 -10.82 -17.33
CA SER A 73 0.78 -11.45 -17.34
C SER A 73 1.07 -12.19 -16.01
N PRO A 74 1.33 -13.51 -16.05
CA PRO A 74 1.70 -14.26 -14.85
C PRO A 74 3.05 -13.80 -14.29
N VAL A 75 3.98 -13.40 -15.17
CA VAL A 75 5.31 -12.89 -14.78
C VAL A 75 5.19 -11.60 -13.98
N GLN A 76 4.42 -10.63 -14.47
CA GLN A 76 4.23 -9.37 -13.73
C GLN A 76 3.45 -9.58 -12.42
N SER A 77 2.50 -10.52 -12.40
CA SER A 77 1.78 -10.88 -11.18
C SER A 77 2.72 -11.45 -10.11
N ALA A 78 3.63 -12.36 -10.50
CA ALA A 78 4.64 -12.92 -9.61
C ALA A 78 5.60 -11.84 -9.09
N LEU A 79 6.11 -10.96 -9.97
CA LEU A 79 6.99 -9.86 -9.56
C LEU A 79 6.32 -8.90 -8.56
N VAL A 80 5.03 -8.58 -8.76
CA VAL A 80 4.27 -7.75 -7.83
C VAL A 80 4.04 -8.47 -6.49
N HIS A 81 3.70 -9.76 -6.53
CA HIS A 81 3.59 -10.59 -5.33
C HIS A 81 4.90 -10.58 -4.52
N ASP A 82 6.02 -10.85 -5.17
CA ASP A 82 7.32 -10.95 -4.52
C ASP A 82 7.73 -9.60 -3.92
N ARG A 83 7.44 -8.49 -4.63
CA ARG A 83 7.67 -7.14 -4.08
C ARG A 83 6.84 -6.87 -2.83
N ILE A 84 5.57 -7.26 -2.80
CA ILE A 84 4.72 -7.13 -1.61
C ILE A 84 5.31 -7.94 -0.46
N ARG A 85 5.74 -9.18 -0.71
CA ARG A 85 6.35 -10.05 0.32
C ARG A 85 7.68 -9.53 0.85
N LEU A 86 8.45 -8.81 0.03
CA LEU A 86 9.73 -8.24 0.44
C LEU A 86 9.55 -7.01 1.35
N LEU A 87 8.41 -6.31 1.26
CA LEU A 87 8.10 -5.10 2.04
C LEU A 87 7.31 -5.38 3.32
N ALA A 88 6.65 -6.53 3.42
CA ALA A 88 5.78 -6.92 4.54
C ALA A 88 6.57 -7.63 5.65
#